data_AF-A0A3P7LM70-F1
#
_entry.id   AF-A0A3P7LM70-F1
#
_cell.length_a   1.000
_cell.length_b   1.000
_cell.length_c   1.000
_cell.angle_alpha   90.00
_cell.angle_beta   90.00
_cell.angle_gamma   90.00
#
_symmetry.space_group_name_H-M   'P 1'
#
loop_
_entity.id
_entity.type
_entity.pdbx_description
1 polymer ?
#
loop_
_entity_poly.entity_id
_entity_poly.type
_entity_poly.pdbx_seq_one_letter_code
_entity_poly.pdbx_strand_id
1 'polypeptide(L)'
;MFCTYRETFFDEILMKDACTEFSQLQREIVLVDLTLKTHNDLLVKVHRVVFAARLPKLQDCICSSTDSTLDWSRFSQSSVKALTEYVYTGRLEVSTRTVQPIYLLAASVELEHVRRWCEQFMVQRGFDGAQDVLYE
;
A
#
# COMPACT_ATOMS: atom_id res chain seq x y z
N MET A 1 -12.41 24.85 -8.91
CA MET A 1 -12.95 23.80 -8.01
C MET A 1 -12.61 22.46 -8.64
N PHE A 2 -11.51 21.82 -8.23
CA PHE A 2 -11.07 20.56 -8.83
C PHE A 2 -11.89 19.41 -8.21
N CYS A 3 -12.69 18.73 -9.04
CA CYS A 3 -13.38 17.50 -8.66
C CYS A 3 -12.33 16.42 -8.41
N THR A 4 -12.14 15.99 -7.16
CA THR A 4 -11.19 14.92 -6.83
C THR A 4 -11.83 13.58 -7.10
N TYR A 5 -11.61 13.07 -8.32
CA TYR A 5 -12.09 11.76 -8.72
C TYR A 5 -11.43 10.66 -7.87
N ARG A 6 -12.24 9.73 -7.35
CA ARG A 6 -11.80 8.59 -6.53
C ARG A 6 -12.39 7.29 -7.06
N GLU A 7 -11.58 6.25 -7.06
CA GLU A 7 -12.01 4.88 -7.34
C GLU A 7 -11.51 3.93 -6.26
N THR A 8 -12.20 2.82 -6.07
CA THR A 8 -11.88 1.80 -5.06
C THR A 8 -11.77 0.42 -5.72
N PHE A 9 -10.69 -0.29 -5.41
CA PHE A 9 -10.46 -1.69 -5.78
C PHE A 9 -10.78 -2.64 -4.62
N PHE A 10 -11.18 -3.86 -4.94
CA PHE A 10 -11.47 -4.95 -4.01
C PHE A 10 -10.89 -6.28 -4.55
N ASP A 11 -10.23 -7.08 -3.69
CA ASP A 11 -9.87 -8.46 -4.03
C ASP A 11 -11.13 -9.36 -4.19
N GLU A 12 -10.98 -10.48 -4.90
CA GLU A 12 -12.04 -11.50 -5.05
C GLU A 12 -12.48 -12.12 -3.71
N ILE A 13 -11.54 -12.25 -2.76
CA ILE A 13 -11.81 -12.65 -1.37
C ILE A 13 -11.20 -11.60 -0.47
N LEU A 14 -12.03 -10.83 0.24
CA LEU A 14 -11.56 -9.78 1.11
C LEU A 14 -10.99 -10.39 2.39
N MET A 15 -9.78 -9.98 2.78
CA MET A 15 -9.20 -10.40 4.06
C MET A 15 -10.08 -9.99 5.25
N LYS A 16 -10.81 -8.88 5.12
CA LYS A 16 -11.80 -8.46 6.11
C LYS A 16 -12.89 -9.52 6.31
N ASP A 17 -13.28 -10.27 5.28
CA ASP A 17 -14.34 -11.27 5.39
C ASP A 17 -13.82 -12.56 6.05
N ALA A 18 -12.50 -12.73 6.12
CA ALA A 18 -11.85 -13.82 6.85
C ALA A 18 -11.52 -13.45 8.31
N CYS A 19 -11.09 -12.21 8.59
CA CYS A 19 -10.78 -11.72 9.94
C CYS A 19 -10.67 -10.18 9.96
N THR A 20 -11.80 -9.50 10.20
CA THR A 20 -11.85 -8.02 10.29
C THR A 20 -10.98 -7.42 11.39
N GLU A 21 -10.74 -8.20 12.44
CA GLU A 21 -10.12 -7.78 13.69
C GLU A 21 -8.67 -7.35 13.48
N PHE A 22 -7.94 -7.96 12.53
CA PHE A 22 -6.55 -7.57 12.25
C PHE A 22 -6.42 -6.11 11.81
N SER A 23 -7.38 -5.60 11.03
CA SER A 23 -7.36 -4.18 10.63
C SER A 23 -7.58 -3.26 11.84
N GLN A 24 -8.42 -3.66 12.78
CA GLN A 24 -8.67 -2.89 14.00
C GLN A 24 -7.46 -2.92 14.93
N LEU A 25 -6.91 -4.12 15.21
CA LEU A 25 -5.72 -4.29 16.02
C LEU A 25 -4.54 -3.47 15.47
N GLN A 26 -4.39 -3.41 14.15
CA GLN A 26 -3.34 -2.61 13.52
C GLN A 26 -3.54 -1.10 13.78
N ARG A 27 -4.77 -0.60 13.67
CA ARG A 27 -5.09 0.82 13.92
C ARG A 27 -4.89 1.20 15.40
N GLU A 28 -5.15 0.26 16.29
CA GLU A 28 -4.92 0.41 17.73
C GLU A 28 -3.46 0.16 18.14
N ILE A 29 -2.58 -0.20 17.19
CA ILE A 29 -1.15 -0.48 17.42
C ILE A 29 -0.97 -1.63 18.42
N VAL A 30 -1.88 -2.59 18.41
CA VAL A 30 -1.87 -3.78 19.26
C VAL A 30 -1.18 -4.92 18.52
N LEU A 31 -0.25 -5.63 19.18
CA LEU A 31 0.48 -6.79 18.65
C LEU A 31 1.27 -6.57 17.34
N VAL A 32 1.50 -5.32 16.95
CA VAL A 32 2.34 -4.97 15.79
C VAL A 32 3.82 -5.23 16.07
N ASP A 33 4.48 -5.97 15.19
CA ASP A 33 5.86 -6.46 15.34
C ASP A 33 6.76 -6.12 14.14
N LEU A 34 6.25 -5.35 13.16
CA LEU A 34 6.98 -4.84 12.01
C LEU A 34 6.71 -3.34 11.83
N THR A 35 7.75 -2.59 11.47
CA THR A 35 7.71 -1.15 11.22
C THR A 35 8.10 -0.89 9.77
N LEU A 36 7.30 -0.12 9.05
CA LEU A 36 7.63 0.37 7.73
C LEU A 36 8.16 1.78 7.89
N LYS A 37 9.42 1.98 7.51
CA LYS A 37 10.05 3.30 7.51
C LYS A 37 9.79 3.95 6.15
N THR A 38 9.03 5.04 6.12
CA THR A 38 8.65 5.75 4.89
C THR A 38 9.51 7.00 4.68
N HIS A 39 9.24 7.75 3.61
CA HIS A 39 9.86 9.05 3.36
C HIS A 39 9.76 9.97 4.59
N ASN A 40 10.78 10.82 4.79
CA ASN A 40 10.96 11.68 5.97
C ASN A 40 10.99 10.93 7.32
N ASP A 41 11.52 9.70 7.32
CA ASP A 41 11.63 8.85 8.52
C ASP A 41 10.31 8.60 9.26
N LEU A 42 9.16 8.83 8.59
CA LEU A 42 7.85 8.57 9.15
C LEU A 42 7.61 7.06 9.25
N LEU A 43 6.93 6.63 10.32
CA LEU A 43 6.77 5.21 10.64
C LEU A 43 5.32 4.76 10.45
N VAL A 44 5.13 3.54 9.94
CA VAL A 44 3.85 2.83 9.91
C VAL A 44 4.04 1.47 10.57
N LYS A 45 3.33 1.22 11.68
CA LYS A 45 3.43 -0.05 12.42
C LYS A 45 2.40 -1.05 11.92
N VAL A 46 2.82 -2.31 11.73
CA VAL A 46 2.01 -3.38 11.13
C VAL A 46 2.35 -4.74 11.76
N HIS A 47 1.47 -5.71 11.60
CA HIS A 47 1.73 -7.11 11.90
C HIS A 47 2.55 -7.75 10.78
N ARG A 48 3.69 -8.33 11.15
CA ARG A 48 4.61 -9.03 10.28
C ARG A 48 3.95 -10.22 9.59
N VAL A 49 3.15 -11.00 10.33
CA VAL A 49 2.45 -12.17 9.80
C VAL A 49 1.46 -11.80 8.69
N VAL A 50 0.74 -10.68 8.84
CA VAL A 50 -0.21 -10.20 7.83
C VAL A 50 0.54 -9.75 6.58
N PHE A 51 1.62 -9.00 6.74
CA PHE A 51 2.44 -8.54 5.61
C PHE A 51 3.09 -9.70 4.86
N ALA A 52 3.68 -10.67 5.57
CA ALA A 52 4.29 -11.86 4.96
C ALA A 52 3.26 -12.69 4.18
N ALA A 53 2.04 -12.84 4.72
CA ALA A 53 0.97 -13.60 4.07
C ALA A 53 0.38 -12.91 2.83
N ARG A 54 0.34 -11.57 2.82
CA ARG A 54 -0.35 -10.78 1.79
C ARG A 54 0.58 -10.19 0.74
N LEU A 55 1.88 -10.17 1.00
CA LEU A 55 2.93 -9.71 0.08
C LEU A 55 3.91 -10.86 -0.18
N PRO A 56 3.57 -11.85 -1.03
CA PRO A 56 4.36 -13.07 -1.22
C PRO A 56 5.84 -12.79 -1.54
N LYS A 57 6.12 -11.73 -2.31
CA LYS A 57 7.49 -11.37 -2.66
C LYS A 57 8.35 -10.99 -1.45
N LEU A 58 7.73 -10.46 -0.41
CA LEU A 58 8.41 -10.08 0.82
C LEU A 58 8.39 -11.18 1.87
N GLN A 59 7.65 -12.28 1.63
CA GLN A 59 7.47 -13.34 2.62
C GLN A 59 8.81 -13.88 3.13
N ASP A 60 9.69 -14.32 2.22
CA ASP A 60 10.99 -14.87 2.61
C ASP A 60 11.83 -13.84 3.37
N CYS A 61 11.92 -12.61 2.86
CA CYS A 61 12.65 -11.50 3.49
C CYS A 61 12.12 -11.21 4.90
N ILE A 62 10.81 -11.18 5.08
CA ILE A 62 10.15 -10.91 6.35
C ILE A 62 10.32 -12.08 7.33
N CYS A 63 10.21 -13.32 6.85
CA CYS A 63 10.30 -14.53 7.67
C CYS A 63 11.73 -14.85 8.10
N SER A 64 12.73 -14.56 7.27
CA SER A 64 14.14 -14.81 7.58
C SER A 64 14.79 -13.68 8.39
N SER A 65 14.18 -12.50 8.42
CA SER A 65 14.75 -11.33 9.07
C SER A 65 14.43 -11.27 10.57
N THR A 66 15.46 -10.96 11.36
CA THR A 66 15.28 -10.52 12.76
C THR A 66 14.96 -9.03 12.86
N ASP A 67 15.13 -8.28 11.77
CA ASP A 67 14.88 -6.85 11.75
C ASP A 67 13.37 -6.59 11.79
N SER A 68 12.98 -5.73 12.71
CA SER A 68 11.59 -5.28 12.85
C SER A 68 11.27 -4.10 11.96
N THR A 69 12.16 -3.72 11.01
CA THR A 69 11.98 -2.55 10.13
C THR A 69 12.21 -2.89 8.67
N LEU A 70 11.23 -2.55 7.81
CA LEU A 70 11.40 -2.52 6.36
C LEU A 70 11.63 -1.09 5.89
N ASP A 71 12.67 -0.88 5.10
CA ASP A 71 13.00 0.42 4.53
C ASP A 71 12.22 0.67 3.24
N TRP A 72 11.19 1.51 3.34
CA TRP A 72 10.37 2.04 2.26
C TRP A 72 10.51 3.57 2.16
N SER A 73 11.68 4.10 2.51
CA SER A 73 11.98 5.54 2.53
C SER A 73 11.79 6.25 1.19
N ARG A 74 11.84 5.50 0.07
CA ARG A 74 11.52 5.98 -1.28
C ARG A 74 10.03 6.27 -1.52
N PHE A 75 9.14 5.84 -0.62
CA PHE A 75 7.69 5.99 -0.78
C PHE A 75 7.11 6.95 0.26
N SER A 76 6.13 7.75 -0.14
CA SER A 76 5.42 8.65 0.77
C SER A 76 4.59 7.86 1.78
N GLN A 77 4.39 8.44 2.97
CA GLN A 77 3.58 7.80 4.00
C GLN A 77 2.13 7.55 3.54
N SER A 78 1.57 8.42 2.70
CA SER A 78 0.20 8.27 2.19
C SER A 78 0.06 7.03 1.30
N SER A 79 1.01 6.77 0.40
CA SER A 79 1.01 5.59 -0.46
C SER A 79 1.23 4.31 0.34
N VAL A 80 2.13 4.33 1.32
CA VAL A 80 2.36 3.19 2.22
C VAL A 80 1.13 2.89 3.07
N LYS A 81 0.45 3.91 3.60
CA LYS A 81 -0.81 3.74 4.35
C LYS A 81 -1.93 3.19 3.47
N ALA A 82 -2.07 3.66 2.23
CA ALA A 82 -3.07 3.14 1.30
C ALA A 82 -2.83 1.66 0.97
N LEU A 83 -1.58 1.26 0.70
CA LEU A 83 -1.26 -0.14 0.50
C LEU A 83 -1.44 -0.96 1.78
N THR A 84 -1.12 -0.41 2.95
CA THR A 84 -1.34 -1.07 4.24
C THR A 84 -2.83 -1.35 4.43
N GLU A 85 -3.70 -0.37 4.20
CA GLU A 85 -5.15 -0.57 4.26
C GLU A 85 -5.60 -1.70 3.31
N TYR A 86 -5.08 -1.72 2.08
CA TYR A 86 -5.32 -2.80 1.13
C TYR A 86 -4.87 -4.16 1.64
N VAL A 87 -3.68 -4.26 2.23
CA VAL A 87 -3.14 -5.51 2.79
C VAL A 87 -4.09 -6.09 3.83
N TYR A 88 -4.67 -5.27 4.71
CA TYR A 88 -5.57 -5.70 5.78
C TYR A 88 -7.01 -5.92 5.36
N THR A 89 -7.50 -5.19 4.36
CA THR A 89 -8.94 -5.14 4.06
C THR A 89 -9.30 -5.71 2.70
N GLY A 90 -8.32 -5.85 1.80
CA GLY A 90 -8.52 -6.09 0.37
C GLY A 90 -9.01 -4.85 -0.38
N ARG A 91 -9.18 -3.69 0.28
CA ARG A 91 -9.68 -2.44 -0.31
C ARG A 91 -8.55 -1.45 -0.57
N LEU A 92 -8.45 -0.93 -1.79
CA LEU A 92 -7.50 0.13 -2.14
C LEU A 92 -8.24 1.35 -2.69
N GLU A 93 -8.02 2.53 -2.10
CA GLU A 93 -8.53 3.81 -2.60
C GLU A 93 -7.37 4.61 -3.23
N VAL A 94 -7.56 5.05 -4.47
CA VAL A 94 -6.58 5.91 -5.17
C VAL A 94 -7.24 7.16 -5.70
N SER A 95 -6.40 8.17 -5.89
CA SER A 95 -6.72 9.44 -6.54
C SER A 95 -5.68 9.73 -7.61
N THR A 96 -5.91 10.75 -8.43
CA THR A 96 -4.91 11.25 -9.40
C THR A 96 -3.57 11.59 -8.75
N ARG A 97 -3.57 12.05 -7.49
CA ARG A 97 -2.33 12.39 -6.75
C ARG A 97 -1.59 11.18 -6.19
N THR A 98 -2.28 10.07 -5.96
CA THR A 98 -1.73 8.93 -5.23
C THR A 98 -1.49 7.71 -6.11
N VAL A 99 -2.11 7.64 -7.29
CA VAL A 99 -2.08 6.45 -8.16
C VAL A 99 -0.67 6.11 -8.65
N GLN A 100 0.13 7.07 -9.11
CA GLN A 100 1.48 6.79 -9.62
C GLN A 100 2.43 6.31 -8.52
N PRO A 101 2.51 6.97 -7.34
CA PRO A 101 3.27 6.44 -6.21
C PRO A 101 2.84 5.03 -5.76
N ILE A 102 1.52 4.75 -5.75
CA ILE A 102 0.98 3.43 -5.38
C ILE A 102 1.31 2.38 -6.45
N TYR A 103 1.26 2.74 -7.74
CA TYR A 103 1.69 1.89 -8.85
C TYR A 103 3.16 1.45 -8.68
N LEU A 104 4.05 2.40 -8.38
CA LEU A 104 5.48 2.11 -8.16
C LEU A 104 5.71 1.24 -6.93
N LEU A 105 4.98 1.51 -5.84
CA LEU A 105 5.04 0.71 -4.63
C LEU A 105 4.56 -0.72 -4.90
N ALA A 106 3.41 -0.90 -5.54
CA ALA A 106 2.85 -2.20 -5.90
C ALA A 106 3.79 -3.01 -6.80
N ALA A 107 4.43 -2.36 -7.78
CA ALA A 107 5.45 -2.97 -8.62
C ALA A 107 6.66 -3.46 -7.80
N SER A 108 7.11 -2.67 -6.80
CA SER A 108 8.26 -3.02 -5.97
C SER A 108 8.05 -4.22 -5.06
N VAL A 109 6.79 -4.59 -4.82
CA VAL A 109 6.38 -5.76 -4.02
C VAL A 109 5.66 -6.83 -4.85
N GLU A 110 5.73 -6.72 -6.18
CA GLU A 110 5.15 -7.65 -7.16
C GLU A 110 3.63 -7.92 -6.98
N LEU A 111 2.87 -6.91 -6.56
CA LEU A 111 1.41 -6.96 -6.53
C LEU A 111 0.82 -6.63 -7.91
N GLU A 112 0.93 -7.58 -8.84
CA GLU A 112 0.61 -7.38 -10.26
C GLU A 112 -0.85 -6.97 -10.54
N HIS A 113 -1.82 -7.49 -9.79
CA HIS A 113 -3.22 -7.10 -9.94
C HIS A 113 -3.46 -5.64 -9.53
N VAL A 114 -2.88 -5.20 -8.41
CA VAL A 114 -2.92 -3.79 -8.00
C VAL A 114 -2.20 -2.91 -9.01
N ARG A 115 -1.02 -3.35 -9.49
CA ARG A 115 -0.23 -2.62 -10.49
C ARG A 115 -1.03 -2.39 -11.77
N ARG A 116 -1.63 -3.45 -12.33
CA ARG A 116 -2.47 -3.37 -13.55
C ARG A 116 -3.70 -2.50 -13.34
N TRP A 117 -4.34 -2.57 -12.17
CA TRP A 117 -5.49 -1.74 -11.88
C TRP A 117 -5.11 -0.24 -11.79
N CYS A 118 -3.99 0.10 -11.15
CA CYS A 118 -3.47 1.47 -11.15
C CYS A 118 -3.11 1.96 -12.57
N GLU A 119 -2.52 1.10 -13.40
CA GLU A 119 -2.23 1.38 -14.80
C GLU A 119 -3.51 1.72 -15.58
N GLN A 120 -4.56 0.91 -15.43
CA GLN A 120 -5.87 1.16 -16.04
C GLN A 120 -6.48 2.48 -15.55
N PHE A 121 -6.42 2.77 -14.25
CA PHE A 121 -6.89 4.04 -13.69
C PHE A 121 -6.19 5.25 -14.34
N MET A 122 -4.88 5.16 -14.56
CA MET A 122 -4.08 6.22 -15.18
C MET A 122 -4.43 6.40 -16.66
N VAL A 123 -4.48 5.31 -17.43
CA VAL A 123 -4.83 5.33 -18.87
C VAL A 123 -6.22 5.93 -19.09
N GLN A 124 -7.23 5.53 -18.30
CA GLN A 124 -8.60 6.04 -18.41
C GLN A 124 -8.72 7.54 -18.14
N ARG A 125 -7.73 8.15 -17.48
CA ARG A 125 -7.74 9.56 -17.07
C ARG A 125 -6.72 10.41 -17.81
N GLY A 126 -6.05 9.86 -18.83
CA GLY A 126 -5.06 10.59 -19.62
C GLY A 126 -3.80 10.94 -18.84
N PHE A 127 -3.43 10.12 -17.84
CA PHE A 127 -2.14 10.25 -17.17
C PHE A 127 -1.03 9.75 -18.11
N ASP A 128 -0.47 10.66 -18.91
CA ASP A 128 0.87 10.46 -19.46
C ASP A 128 1.87 10.72 -18.31
N GLY A 129 2.72 9.75 -17.99
CA GLY A 129 3.66 9.79 -16.86
C GLY A 129 4.76 10.86 -16.94
N ALA A 130 4.53 11.94 -17.68
CA ALA A 130 5.46 13.01 -17.99
C ALA A 130 4.81 14.39 -17.84
N GLN A 131 4.17 14.70 -16.70
CA GLN A 131 3.97 16.07 -16.19
C GLN A 131 3.15 16.04 -14.88
N ASP A 132 3.85 16.03 -13.75
CA ASP A 132 3.48 16.76 -12.52
C ASP A 132 4.49 16.43 -11.42
N VAL A 133 5.74 16.83 -11.67
CA VAL A 133 6.75 17.01 -10.63
C VAL A 133 7.17 18.48 -10.65
N LEU A 134 6.22 19.38 -10.42
CA LEU A 134 6.52 20.76 -10.05
C LEU A 134 5.44 21.27 -9.10
N TYR A 135 5.90 21.69 -7.92
CA TYR A 135 5.18 22.42 -6.85
C TYR A 135 4.31 21.56 -5.91
N GLU A 136 4.95 21.03 -4.86
CA GLU A 136 4.78 21.51 -3.46
C GLU A 136 5.90 20.95 -2.56
#